data_AF-A0A2P5AMR6-F1
#
_entry.id   AF-A0A2P5AMR6-F1
#
_cell.length_a   1.000
_cell.length_b   1.000
_cell.length_c   1.000
_cell.angle_alpha   90.00
_cell.angle_beta   90.00
_cell.angle_gamma   90.00
#
_symmetry.space_group_name_H-M   'P 1'
#
loop_
_entity.id
_entity.type
_entity.pdbx_description
1 polymer ?
#
loop_
_entity_poly.entity_id
_entity_poly.type
_entity_poly.pdbx_seq_one_letter_code
_entity_poly.pdbx_strand_id
1 'polypeptide(L)'
;MRTAHVVEIDGELRRLLDDAMEAIDASANKINMLLDNGVPWTTEDKMSTYTKVYKTFAGRQPLIRNYMLKFLYDKYESLLEQRIFEKVIPSLENKKGKLLLKEVVDQYWSEQQHYTRNLLKIFHCVEYSGAAVRIDAPSSLIGTSKTCFCYQVWRKFHSEIDKALMDLKEENLAIDVDENDLNILKCKVTEFFYVTAHISDERLKISFDLWKRR
;
A
#
# COMPACT_ATOMS: atom_id res chain seq x y z
N MET A 1 -2.73 37.74 -19.16
CA MET A 1 -3.56 36.53 -19.06
C MET A 1 -2.66 35.33 -19.33
N ARG A 2 -2.47 34.44 -18.34
CA ARG A 2 -1.73 33.18 -18.55
C ARG A 2 -2.70 32.19 -19.20
N THR A 3 -2.46 31.89 -20.48
CA THR A 3 -3.19 30.86 -21.21
C THR A 3 -2.98 29.53 -20.51
N ALA A 4 -4.06 28.86 -20.11
CA ALA A 4 -3.99 27.47 -19.66
C ALA A 4 -3.47 26.64 -20.84
N HIS A 5 -2.22 26.19 -20.77
CA HIS A 5 -1.69 25.21 -21.72
C HIS A 5 -2.43 23.90 -21.49
N VAL A 6 -3.44 23.64 -22.33
CA VAL A 6 -4.01 22.30 -22.47
C VAL A 6 -2.89 21.42 -23.01
N VAL A 7 -2.50 20.38 -22.25
CA VAL A 7 -1.55 19.38 -22.75
C VAL A 7 -2.29 18.59 -23.82
N GLU A 8 -2.04 18.89 -25.09
CA GLU A 8 -2.48 18.04 -26.19
C GLU A 8 -1.68 16.74 -26.15
N ILE A 9 -2.36 15.67 -25.75
CA ILE A 9 -1.83 14.31 -25.83
C ILE A 9 -2.08 13.85 -27.26
N ASP A 10 -1.02 13.76 -28.06
CA ASP A 10 -1.12 13.19 -29.39
C ASP A 10 -1.49 11.69 -29.33
N GLY A 11 -1.87 11.12 -30.47
CA GLY A 11 -2.29 9.72 -30.56
C GLY A 11 -1.20 8.72 -30.17
N GLU A 12 0.08 9.07 -30.31
CA GLU A 12 1.20 8.21 -29.92
C GLU A 12 1.32 8.15 -28.40
N LEU A 13 1.25 9.29 -27.73
CA LEU A 13 1.32 9.39 -26.27
C LEU A 13 0.17 8.64 -25.60
N ARG A 14 -1.04 8.74 -26.17
CA ARG A 14 -2.19 7.98 -25.67
C ARG A 14 -1.96 6.47 -25.78
N ARG A 15 -1.52 6.01 -26.95
CA ARG A 15 -1.22 4.59 -27.18
C ARG A 15 -0.14 4.07 -26.23
N LEU A 16 0.91 4.84 -25.98
CA LEU A 16 1.96 4.47 -25.03
C LEU A 16 1.45 4.38 -23.59
N LEU A 17 0.55 5.27 -23.19
CA LEU A 17 -0.06 5.23 -21.87
C LEU A 17 -0.96 4.00 -21.73
N ASP A 18 -1.80 3.71 -22.72
CA ASP A 18 -2.67 2.53 -22.74
C ASP A 18 -1.83 1.23 -22.68
N ASP A 19 -0.79 1.12 -23.53
CA ASP A 19 0.16 0.00 -23.53
C ASP A 19 0.81 -0.22 -22.15
N ALA A 20 1.10 0.87 -21.42
CA ALA A 20 1.67 0.82 -20.08
C ALA A 20 0.64 0.44 -19.01
N MET A 21 -0.59 0.96 -19.08
CA MET A 21 -1.67 0.59 -18.17
C MET A 21 -1.98 -0.91 -18.26
N GLU A 22 -2.12 -1.44 -19.49
CA GLU A 22 -2.35 -2.87 -19.71
C GLU A 22 -1.21 -3.73 -19.15
N ALA A 23 0.04 -3.30 -19.34
CA ALA A 23 1.19 -4.01 -18.80
C ALA A 23 1.26 -3.97 -17.27
N ILE A 24 0.90 -2.83 -16.67
CA ILE A 24 0.79 -2.68 -15.22
C ILE A 24 -0.28 -3.64 -14.68
N ASP A 25 -1.46 -3.70 -15.31
CA ASP A 25 -2.55 -4.59 -14.88
C ASP A 25 -2.18 -6.06 -15.02
N ALA A 26 -1.58 -6.45 -16.14
CA ALA A 26 -1.08 -7.80 -16.34
C ALA A 26 -0.04 -8.18 -15.27
N SER A 27 0.89 -7.28 -14.94
CA SER A 27 1.87 -7.53 -13.88
C SER A 27 1.26 -7.53 -12.49
N ALA A 28 0.31 -6.65 -12.18
CA ALA A 28 -0.40 -6.64 -10.91
C ALA A 28 -1.16 -7.96 -10.68
N ASN A 29 -1.78 -8.50 -11.73
CA ASN A 29 -2.40 -9.82 -11.70
C ASN A 29 -1.38 -10.93 -11.43
N LYS A 30 -0.21 -10.91 -12.06
CA LYS A 30 0.86 -11.89 -11.78
C LYS A 30 1.40 -11.76 -10.35
N ILE A 31 1.52 -10.54 -9.82
CA ILE A 31 1.90 -10.32 -8.42
C ILE A 31 0.82 -10.87 -7.49
N ASN A 32 -0.45 -10.67 -7.81
CA ASN A 32 -1.55 -11.26 -7.05
C ASN A 32 -1.47 -12.79 -7.04
N MET A 33 -1.26 -13.43 -8.20
CA MET A 33 -1.05 -14.88 -8.28
C MET A 33 0.17 -15.33 -7.45
N LEU A 34 1.30 -14.63 -7.54
CA LEU A 34 2.47 -14.92 -6.72
C LEU A 34 2.13 -14.94 -5.22
N LEU A 35 1.36 -13.97 -4.74
CA LEU A 35 0.99 -13.87 -3.32
C LEU A 35 -0.06 -14.92 -2.92
N ASP A 36 -0.98 -15.27 -3.81
CA ASP A 36 -2.09 -16.17 -3.49
C ASP A 36 -1.72 -17.66 -3.62
N ASN A 37 -0.90 -18.01 -4.62
CA ASN A 37 -0.62 -19.41 -4.98
C ASN A 37 0.84 -19.67 -5.40
N GLY A 38 1.72 -18.69 -5.23
CA GLY A 38 3.16 -18.87 -5.49
C GLY A 38 3.55 -18.90 -6.97
N VAL A 39 2.63 -18.61 -7.90
CA VAL A 39 2.95 -18.55 -9.33
C VAL A 39 4.00 -17.46 -9.59
N PRO A 40 5.17 -17.79 -10.17
CA PRO A 40 6.26 -16.82 -10.30
C PRO A 40 5.93 -15.64 -11.21
N TRP A 41 6.22 -14.42 -10.73
CA TRP A 41 6.37 -13.24 -11.57
C TRP A 41 7.82 -13.17 -12.07
N THR A 42 8.02 -13.47 -13.36
CA THR A 42 9.34 -13.74 -13.94
C THR A 42 10.18 -12.47 -14.14
N THR A 43 11.46 -12.62 -14.43
CA THR A 43 12.33 -11.48 -14.79
C THR A 43 11.91 -10.84 -16.11
N GLU A 44 11.47 -11.63 -17.08
CA GLU A 44 10.97 -11.13 -18.36
C GLU A 44 9.72 -10.26 -18.17
N ASP A 45 8.78 -10.70 -17.33
CA ASP A 45 7.58 -9.92 -16.99
C ASP A 45 7.92 -8.56 -16.36
N LYS A 46 8.88 -8.57 -15.42
CA LYS A 46 9.37 -7.36 -14.76
C LYS A 46 9.99 -6.39 -15.76
N MET A 47 10.90 -6.87 -16.59
CA MET A 47 11.63 -6.06 -17.57
C MET A 47 10.72 -5.50 -18.66
N SER A 48 9.79 -6.33 -19.17
CA SER A 48 8.80 -5.92 -20.16
C SER A 48 7.93 -4.79 -19.62
N THR A 49 7.39 -4.95 -18.41
CA THR A 49 6.51 -3.94 -17.78
C THR A 49 7.27 -2.66 -17.46
N TYR A 50 8.45 -2.78 -16.84
CA TYR A 50 9.31 -1.64 -16.53
C TYR A 50 9.63 -0.82 -17.79
N THR A 51 9.96 -1.48 -18.89
CA THR A 51 10.30 -0.84 -20.16
C THR A 51 9.12 -0.07 -20.74
N LYS A 52 7.91 -0.65 -20.70
CA LYS A 52 6.68 0.02 -21.15
C LYS A 52 6.38 1.24 -20.30
N VAL A 53 6.44 1.12 -18.97
CA VAL A 53 6.23 2.24 -18.04
C VAL A 53 7.24 3.35 -18.27
N TYR A 54 8.53 3.03 -18.35
CA TYR A 54 9.58 4.03 -18.56
C TYR A 54 9.40 4.82 -19.86
N LYS A 55 9.03 4.14 -20.96
CA LYS A 55 8.82 4.77 -22.28
C LYS A 55 7.69 5.80 -22.31
N THR A 56 6.76 5.77 -21.37
CA THR A 56 5.65 6.74 -21.32
C THR A 56 6.15 8.17 -21.06
N PHE A 57 7.19 8.32 -20.24
CA PHE A 57 7.65 9.64 -19.77
C PHE A 57 9.12 9.93 -20.12
N ALA A 58 9.91 8.92 -20.52
CA ALA A 58 11.30 9.10 -20.88
C ALA A 58 11.48 10.04 -22.08
N GLY A 59 12.45 10.95 -21.99
CA GLY A 59 12.75 11.92 -23.05
C GLY A 59 11.65 12.95 -23.34
N ARG A 60 10.57 12.98 -22.55
CA ARG A 60 9.45 13.93 -22.74
C ARG A 60 9.75 15.28 -22.10
N GLN A 61 9.18 16.34 -22.68
CA GLN A 61 9.22 17.68 -22.11
C GLN A 61 8.59 17.71 -20.70
N PRO A 62 9.03 18.59 -19.79
CA PRO A 62 8.62 18.56 -18.38
C PRO A 62 7.11 18.53 -18.13
N LEU A 63 6.31 19.31 -18.88
CA LEU A 63 4.85 19.34 -18.69
C LEU A 63 4.20 17.98 -19.01
N ILE A 64 4.53 17.38 -20.15
CA ILE A 64 4.03 16.07 -20.56
C ILE A 64 4.55 14.98 -19.62
N ARG A 65 5.84 15.04 -19.26
CA ARG A 65 6.45 14.10 -18.31
C ARG A 65 5.71 14.11 -16.96
N ASN A 66 5.45 15.28 -16.41
CA ASN A 66 4.77 15.43 -15.12
C ASN A 66 3.32 14.93 -15.22
N TYR A 67 2.64 15.20 -16.33
CA TYR A 67 1.30 14.66 -16.59
C TYR A 67 1.30 13.13 -16.59
N MET A 68 2.20 12.48 -17.35
CA MET A 68 2.28 11.01 -17.40
C MET A 68 2.64 10.39 -16.04
N LEU A 69 3.59 11.00 -15.32
CA LEU A 69 3.97 10.54 -13.98
C LEU A 69 2.78 10.58 -13.02
N LYS A 70 1.93 11.61 -13.09
CA LYS A 70 0.71 11.69 -12.27
C LYS A 70 -0.23 10.51 -12.53
N PHE A 71 -0.52 10.17 -13.78
CA PHE A 71 -1.35 9.01 -14.13
C PHE A 71 -0.78 7.69 -13.58
N LEU A 72 0.54 7.54 -13.62
CA LEU A 72 1.21 6.35 -13.08
C LEU A 72 1.13 6.29 -11.54
N TYR A 73 1.22 7.42 -10.85
CA TYR A 73 1.00 7.48 -9.41
C TYR A 73 -0.45 7.15 -9.05
N ASP A 74 -1.43 7.75 -9.74
CA ASP A 74 -2.85 7.49 -9.51
C ASP A 74 -3.16 5.99 -9.74
N LYS A 75 -2.52 5.37 -10.75
CA LYS A 75 -2.63 3.92 -10.99
C LYS A 75 -2.02 3.09 -9.87
N TYR A 76 -0.86 3.48 -9.33
CA TYR A 76 -0.24 2.80 -8.19
C TYR A 76 -1.17 2.81 -6.97
N GLU A 77 -1.76 3.96 -6.63
CA GLU A 77 -2.70 4.09 -5.52
C GLU A 77 -3.94 3.21 -5.75
N SER A 78 -4.51 3.24 -6.95
CA SER A 78 -5.66 2.41 -7.33
C SER A 78 -5.39 0.91 -7.16
N LEU A 79 -4.21 0.41 -7.50
CA LEU A 79 -3.86 -1.01 -7.31
C LEU A 79 -3.79 -1.41 -5.83
N LEU A 80 -3.27 -0.53 -4.98
CA LEU A 80 -3.22 -0.78 -3.53
C LEU A 80 -4.64 -0.84 -2.96
N GLU A 81 -5.47 0.13 -3.32
CA GLU A 81 -6.87 0.19 -2.88
C GLU A 81 -7.66 -1.01 -3.36
N GLN A 82 -7.54 -1.35 -4.65
CA GLN A 82 -8.23 -2.50 -5.24
C GLN A 82 -7.92 -3.79 -4.48
N ARG A 83 -6.65 -4.10 -4.21
CA ARG A 83 -6.28 -5.29 -3.45
C ARG A 83 -6.87 -5.27 -2.03
N ILE A 84 -6.86 -4.11 -1.36
CA ILE A 84 -7.43 -3.97 -0.02
C ILE A 84 -8.93 -4.22 -0.03
N PHE A 85 -9.67 -3.61 -0.97
CA PHE A 85 -11.13 -3.74 -1.05
C PHE A 85 -11.58 -5.13 -1.51
N GLU A 86 -10.84 -5.77 -2.41
CA GLU A 86 -11.22 -7.10 -2.93
C GLU A 86 -10.85 -8.24 -1.98
N LYS A 87 -9.78 -8.10 -1.18
CA LYS A 87 -9.25 -9.21 -0.37
C LYS A 87 -9.21 -8.95 1.11
N VAL A 88 -8.61 -7.83 1.52
CA VAL A 88 -8.33 -7.56 2.94
C VAL A 88 -9.63 -7.26 3.68
N ILE A 89 -10.39 -6.28 3.19
CA ILE A 89 -11.62 -5.86 3.85
C ILE A 89 -12.64 -7.00 3.99
N PRO A 90 -13.02 -7.72 2.91
CA PRO A 90 -13.99 -8.81 3.02
C PRO A 90 -13.55 -9.91 3.99
N SER A 91 -12.25 -10.20 4.04
CA SER A 91 -11.72 -11.22 4.94
C SER A 91 -11.75 -10.82 6.41
N LEU A 92 -11.77 -9.52 6.72
CA LEU A 92 -11.78 -8.99 8.09
C LEU A 92 -13.20 -8.75 8.63
N GLU A 93 -14.22 -8.62 7.77
CA GLU A 93 -15.59 -8.21 8.16
C GLU A 93 -16.23 -9.06 9.25
N ASN A 94 -15.91 -10.35 9.33
CA ASN A 94 -16.49 -11.27 10.31
C ASN A 94 -15.56 -11.57 11.50
N LYS A 95 -14.41 -10.89 11.58
CA LYS A 95 -13.38 -11.16 12.59
C LYS A 95 -13.46 -10.16 13.73
N LYS A 96 -13.18 -10.62 14.95
CA LYS A 96 -13.24 -9.82 16.18
C LYS A 96 -12.08 -10.15 17.12
N GLY A 97 -11.83 -9.25 18.08
CA GLY A 97 -10.85 -9.47 19.15
C GLY A 97 -9.44 -9.76 18.61
N LYS A 98 -8.72 -10.66 19.29
CA LYS A 98 -7.35 -11.03 18.91
C LYS A 98 -7.22 -11.58 17.50
N LEU A 99 -8.22 -12.30 16.99
CA LEU A 99 -8.17 -12.86 15.65
C LEU A 99 -8.15 -11.75 14.60
N LEU A 100 -9.02 -10.75 14.73
CA LEU A 100 -9.00 -9.55 13.90
C LEU A 100 -7.63 -8.87 13.98
N LEU A 101 -7.15 -8.62 15.20
CA LEU A 101 -5.90 -7.91 15.42
C LEU A 101 -4.71 -8.65 14.80
N LYS A 102 -4.60 -9.97 15.04
CA LYS A 102 -3.56 -10.83 14.47
C LYS A 102 -3.53 -10.77 12.95
N GLU A 103 -4.68 -10.89 12.31
CA GLU A 103 -4.71 -10.84 10.85
C GLU A 103 -4.38 -9.47 10.28
N VAL A 104 -4.80 -8.39 10.94
CA VAL A 104 -4.44 -7.03 10.51
C VAL A 104 -2.92 -6.82 10.61
N VAL A 105 -2.31 -7.08 11.77
CA VAL A 105 -0.92 -6.68 12.03
C VAL A 105 0.14 -7.68 11.56
N ASP A 106 -0.24 -8.95 11.37
CA ASP A 106 0.70 -9.99 10.94
C ASP A 106 0.44 -10.41 9.50
N GLN A 107 -0.76 -10.89 9.19
CA GLN A 107 -1.05 -11.43 7.86
C GLN A 107 -1.16 -10.33 6.81
N TYR A 108 -2.18 -9.48 6.88
CA TYR A 108 -2.47 -8.52 5.80
C TYR A 108 -1.47 -7.38 5.73
N TRP A 109 -0.87 -6.99 6.87
CA TRP A 109 0.25 -6.06 6.85
C TRP A 109 1.48 -6.63 6.13
N SER A 110 1.85 -7.88 6.42
CA SER A 110 2.97 -8.55 5.73
C SER A 110 2.68 -8.74 4.24
N GLU A 111 1.47 -9.17 3.88
CA GLU A 111 1.04 -9.26 2.48
C GLU A 111 1.10 -7.90 1.76
N GLN A 112 0.64 -6.82 2.40
CA GLN A 112 0.73 -5.47 1.85
C GLN A 112 2.19 -5.07 1.59
N GLN A 113 3.10 -5.38 2.51
CA GLN A 113 4.53 -5.12 2.31
C GLN A 113 5.08 -5.92 1.12
N HIS A 114 4.71 -7.19 0.97
CA HIS A 114 5.13 -8.01 -0.17
C HIS A 114 4.55 -7.52 -1.49
N TYR A 115 3.29 -7.09 -1.51
CA TYR A 115 2.65 -6.49 -2.67
C TYR A 115 3.39 -5.22 -3.09
N THR A 116 3.65 -4.33 -2.14
CA THR A 116 4.38 -3.08 -2.37
C THR A 116 5.80 -3.31 -2.85
N ARG A 117 6.55 -4.24 -2.26
CA ARG A 117 7.91 -4.59 -2.74
C ARG A 117 7.91 -5.05 -4.20
N ASN A 118 6.86 -5.73 -4.65
CA ASN A 118 6.76 -6.16 -6.04
C ASN A 118 6.29 -5.03 -6.97
N LEU A 119 5.30 -4.23 -6.56
CA LEU A 119 4.89 -3.04 -7.33
C LEU A 119 6.05 -2.05 -7.53
N LEU A 120 6.92 -1.87 -6.53
CA LEU A 120 8.10 -1.02 -6.67
C LEU A 120 9.02 -1.46 -7.82
N LYS A 121 9.04 -2.73 -8.21
CA LYS A 121 9.83 -3.18 -9.38
C LYS A 121 9.25 -2.64 -10.70
N ILE A 122 7.96 -2.32 -10.73
CA ILE A 122 7.29 -1.66 -11.85
C ILE A 122 7.50 -0.15 -11.76
N PHE A 123 7.22 0.43 -10.60
CA PHE A 123 7.13 1.87 -10.40
C PHE A 123 8.45 2.54 -9.97
N HIS A 124 9.57 1.80 -9.89
CA HIS A 124 10.87 2.36 -9.52
C HIS A 124 11.26 3.58 -10.38
N CYS A 125 11.02 3.50 -11.69
CA CYS A 125 11.33 4.60 -12.60
C CYS A 125 10.42 5.83 -12.40
N VAL A 126 9.20 5.61 -11.89
CA VAL A 126 8.21 6.65 -11.56
C VAL A 126 8.60 7.36 -10.25
N GLU A 127 9.01 6.60 -9.23
CA GLU A 127 9.56 7.17 -7.99
C GLU A 127 10.77 8.05 -8.30
N TYR A 128 11.75 7.50 -9.01
CA TYR A 128 13.00 8.19 -9.31
C TYR A 128 12.78 9.48 -10.12
N SER A 129 11.89 9.43 -11.12
CA SER A 129 11.65 10.57 -12.01
C SER A 129 10.61 11.57 -11.46
N GLY A 130 9.78 11.12 -10.52
CA GLY A 130 8.66 11.87 -9.95
C GLY A 130 8.96 12.64 -8.67
N ALA A 131 10.15 12.46 -8.07
CA ALA A 131 10.54 13.14 -6.83
C ALA A 131 10.40 14.69 -6.91
N ALA A 132 10.55 15.29 -8.10
CA ALA A 132 10.38 16.73 -8.31
C ALA A 132 8.91 17.19 -8.48
N VAL A 133 7.95 16.27 -8.62
CA VAL A 133 6.52 16.54 -8.88
C VAL A 133 5.69 16.46 -7.60
N ARG A 134 6.25 15.94 -6.50
CA ARG A 134 5.56 15.65 -5.24
C ARG A 134 5.78 16.79 -4.22
N ILE A 135 5.05 17.90 -4.36
CA ILE A 135 5.05 18.95 -3.33
C ILE A 135 4.13 18.57 -2.15
N ASP A 136 3.05 17.81 -2.38
CA ASP A 136 2.01 17.52 -1.37
C ASP A 136 1.69 16.01 -1.16
N ALA A 137 2.47 15.08 -1.73
CA ALA A 137 2.24 13.63 -1.60
C ALA A 137 3.13 12.98 -0.52
N PRO A 138 2.78 11.79 0.04
CA PRO A 138 3.69 11.04 0.90
C PRO A 138 5.05 10.88 0.21
N SER A 139 6.13 11.10 0.96
CA SER A 139 7.50 11.26 0.45
C SER A 139 8.08 10.07 -0.34
N SER A 140 7.35 8.96 -0.43
CA SER A 140 7.68 7.78 -1.24
C SER A 140 6.44 6.94 -1.57
N LEU A 141 6.52 6.11 -2.62
CA LEU A 141 5.54 5.04 -2.91
C LEU A 141 5.40 4.09 -1.71
N ILE A 142 6.49 3.79 -1.00
CA ILE A 142 6.44 3.01 0.25
C ILE A 142 5.54 3.71 1.29
N GLY A 143 5.76 4.99 1.53
CA GLY A 143 4.92 5.78 2.44
C GLY A 143 3.46 5.78 1.99
N THR A 144 3.23 5.94 0.68
CA THR A 144 1.90 5.91 0.06
C THR A 144 1.19 4.58 0.33
N SER A 145 1.88 3.44 0.15
CA SER A 145 1.33 2.12 0.49
C SER A 145 0.97 1.97 1.95
N LYS A 146 1.84 2.43 2.87
CA LYS A 146 1.58 2.30 4.30
C LYS A 146 0.37 3.14 4.70
N THR A 147 0.33 4.38 4.22
CA THR A 147 -0.80 5.30 4.44
C THR A 147 -2.09 4.73 3.87
N CYS A 148 -2.08 4.19 2.64
CA CYS A 148 -3.25 3.57 2.02
C CYS A 148 -3.80 2.43 2.88
N PHE A 149 -2.95 1.51 3.35
CA PHE A 149 -3.38 0.42 4.22
C PHE A 149 -3.98 0.93 5.54
N CYS A 150 -3.30 1.85 6.23
CA CYS A 150 -3.81 2.41 7.47
C CYS A 150 -5.12 3.18 7.27
N TYR A 151 -5.23 4.00 6.22
CA TYR A 151 -6.44 4.74 5.93
C TYR A 151 -7.60 3.82 5.57
N GLN A 152 -7.40 2.79 4.76
CA GLN A 152 -8.52 1.95 4.32
C GLN A 152 -8.91 0.90 5.37
N VAL A 153 -7.93 0.19 5.94
CA VAL A 153 -8.19 -0.91 6.89
C VAL A 153 -8.47 -0.36 8.29
N TRP A 154 -7.61 0.53 8.80
CA TRP A 154 -7.71 0.99 10.18
C TRP A 154 -8.95 1.87 10.37
N ARG A 155 -9.28 2.76 9.43
CA ARG A 155 -10.51 3.57 9.54
C ARG A 155 -11.76 2.70 9.57
N LYS A 156 -11.81 1.60 8.80
CA LYS A 156 -12.96 0.71 8.75
C LYS A 156 -13.14 -0.10 10.05
N PHE A 157 -12.06 -0.60 10.64
CA PHE A 157 -12.11 -1.52 11.78
C PHE A 157 -11.62 -0.93 13.11
N HIS A 158 -11.48 0.39 13.21
CA HIS A 158 -10.84 1.05 14.37
C HIS A 158 -11.50 0.68 15.71
N SER A 159 -12.83 0.63 15.78
CA SER A 159 -13.55 0.31 17.02
C SER A 159 -13.24 -1.09 17.54
N GLU A 160 -13.21 -2.07 16.65
CA GLU A 160 -12.95 -3.47 16.96
C GLU A 160 -11.48 -3.70 17.26
N ILE A 161 -10.58 -2.99 16.56
CA ILE A 161 -9.15 -2.99 16.82
C ILE A 161 -8.86 -2.38 18.19
N ASP A 162 -9.43 -1.21 18.50
CA ASP A 162 -9.23 -0.53 19.79
C ASP A 162 -9.70 -1.41 20.95
N LYS A 163 -10.87 -2.05 20.81
CA LYS A 163 -11.35 -3.03 21.79
C LYS A 163 -10.38 -4.21 21.93
N ALA A 164 -9.96 -4.80 20.82
CA ALA A 164 -9.02 -5.93 20.84
C ALA A 164 -7.67 -5.57 21.47
N LEU A 165 -7.18 -4.34 21.27
CA LEU A 165 -5.97 -3.82 21.90
C LEU A 165 -6.12 -3.70 23.41
N MET A 166 -7.27 -3.24 23.90
CA MET A 166 -7.56 -3.15 25.34
C MET A 166 -7.68 -4.54 25.96
N ASP A 167 -8.43 -5.45 25.33
CA ASP A 167 -8.57 -6.84 25.79
C ASP A 167 -7.19 -7.54 25.86
N LEU A 168 -6.36 -7.37 24.81
CA LEU A 168 -5.00 -7.93 24.74
C LEU A 168 -4.07 -7.43 25.86
N LYS A 169 -4.32 -6.20 26.33
CA LYS A 169 -3.58 -5.59 27.44
C LYS A 169 -4.06 -6.09 28.79
N GLU A 170 -5.37 -6.20 28.99
CA GLU A 170 -5.97 -6.68 30.25
C GLU A 170 -5.62 -8.14 30.52
N GLU A 171 -5.54 -8.96 29.48
CA GLU A 171 -5.14 -10.37 29.61
C GLU A 171 -3.69 -10.57 30.09
N ASN A 172 -2.86 -9.51 30.09
CA ASN A 172 -1.56 -9.52 30.75
C ASN A 172 -1.65 -9.70 32.28
N LEU A 173 -2.86 -9.58 32.86
CA LEU A 173 -3.14 -9.77 34.29
C LEU A 173 -3.71 -11.16 34.60
N ALA A 174 -4.03 -11.99 33.59
CA ALA A 174 -4.57 -13.33 33.77
C ALA A 174 -3.45 -14.38 33.68
N ILE A 175 -3.32 -15.22 34.72
CA ILE A 175 -2.14 -16.05 35.01
C ILE A 175 -2.00 -17.30 34.09
N ASP A 176 -2.91 -17.55 33.14
CA ASP A 176 -3.07 -18.90 32.54
C ASP A 176 -3.30 -18.90 31.01
N VAL A 177 -2.57 -18.08 30.25
CA VAL A 177 -2.63 -18.05 28.77
C VAL A 177 -1.34 -18.63 28.18
N ASP A 178 -1.45 -19.40 27.09
CA ASP A 178 -0.31 -19.86 26.28
C ASP A 178 0.59 -18.66 25.89
N GLU A 179 1.67 -18.50 26.67
CA GLU A 179 2.42 -17.26 26.81
C GLU A 179 3.12 -16.87 25.49
N ASN A 180 3.36 -17.84 24.62
CA ASN A 180 4.13 -17.66 23.39
C ASN A 180 3.33 -16.94 22.29
N ASP A 181 2.11 -17.39 21.98
CA ASP A 181 1.29 -16.80 20.92
C ASP A 181 0.83 -15.37 21.24
N LEU A 182 0.53 -15.13 22.52
CA LEU A 182 0.16 -13.80 23.01
C LEU A 182 1.32 -12.82 22.87
N ASN A 183 2.53 -13.23 23.29
CA ASN A 183 3.72 -12.39 23.21
C ASN A 183 4.12 -12.10 21.75
N ILE A 184 3.99 -13.08 20.86
CA ILE A 184 4.20 -12.86 19.41
C ILE A 184 3.24 -11.80 18.88
N LEU A 185 1.95 -11.89 19.21
CA LEU A 185 0.96 -10.90 18.77
C LEU A 185 1.28 -9.50 19.32
N LYS A 186 1.65 -9.36 20.59
CA LYS A 186 2.06 -8.08 21.19
C LYS A 186 3.30 -7.48 20.49
N CYS A 187 4.28 -8.31 20.14
CA CYS A 187 5.45 -7.91 19.36
C CYS A 187 5.04 -7.38 17.99
N LYS A 188 4.14 -8.07 17.27
CA LYS A 188 3.63 -7.65 15.97
C LYS A 188 2.85 -6.34 16.01
N VAL A 189 2.01 -6.15 17.02
CA VAL A 189 1.30 -4.88 17.26
C VAL A 189 2.30 -3.74 17.49
N THR A 190 3.33 -3.98 18.31
CA THR A 190 4.36 -2.99 18.61
C THR A 190 5.19 -2.63 17.36
N GLU A 191 5.58 -3.63 16.58
CA GLU A 191 6.29 -3.45 15.30
C GLU A 191 5.43 -2.64 14.31
N PHE A 192 4.15 -3.00 14.17
CA PHE A 192 3.21 -2.28 13.31
C PHE A 192 3.17 -0.80 13.67
N PHE A 193 2.91 -0.47 14.94
CA PHE A 193 2.85 0.91 15.39
C PHE A 193 4.18 1.66 15.25
N TYR A 194 5.32 0.99 15.49
CA TYR A 194 6.62 1.60 15.28
C TYR A 194 6.81 2.00 13.81
N VAL A 195 6.44 1.12 12.88
CA VAL A 195 6.59 1.35 11.44
C VAL A 195 5.59 2.38 10.91
N THR A 196 4.43 2.56 11.57
CA THR A 196 3.37 3.48 11.15
C THR A 196 3.32 4.79 11.93
N ALA A 197 4.20 5.00 12.92
CA ALA A 197 4.19 6.18 13.80
C ALA A 197 4.27 7.54 13.08
N HIS A 198 4.84 7.59 11.88
CA HIS A 198 4.97 8.80 11.07
C HIS A 198 3.73 9.10 10.21
N ILE A 199 2.78 8.18 10.14
CA ILE A 199 1.54 8.35 9.37
C ILE A 199 0.64 9.34 10.12
N SER A 200 0.22 10.40 9.41
CA SER A 200 -0.70 11.39 9.96
C SER A 200 -2.15 10.90 9.85
N ASP A 201 -2.50 9.89 10.65
CA ASP A 201 -3.87 9.42 10.86
C ASP A 201 -4.25 9.59 12.34
N GLU A 202 -5.34 10.31 12.60
CA GLU A 202 -5.80 10.59 13.97
C GLU A 202 -6.25 9.32 14.71
N ARG A 203 -6.94 8.41 14.02
CA ARG A 203 -7.44 7.16 14.63
C ARG A 203 -6.30 6.23 14.98
N LEU A 204 -5.33 6.09 14.08
CA LEU A 204 -4.13 5.31 14.33
C LEU A 204 -3.33 5.85 15.51
N LYS A 205 -3.23 7.19 15.65
CA LYS A 205 -2.59 7.82 16.82
C LYS A 205 -3.32 7.51 18.12
N ILE A 206 -4.66 7.53 18.11
CA ILE A 206 -5.47 7.14 19.28
C ILE A 206 -5.19 5.67 19.64
N SER A 207 -5.23 4.74 18.69
CA SER A 207 -4.92 3.32 18.94
C SER A 207 -3.49 3.13 19.45
N PHE A 208 -2.53 3.90 18.94
CA PHE A 208 -1.15 3.89 19.43
C PHE A 208 -1.03 4.38 20.87
N ASP A 209 -1.71 5.47 21.22
CA ASP A 209 -1.72 5.98 22.58
C ASP A 209 -2.40 5.00 23.54
N LEU A 210 -3.49 4.36 23.10
CA LEU A 210 -4.12 3.25 23.82
C LEU A 210 -3.11 2.13 24.04
N TRP A 211 -2.30 1.78 23.03
CA TRP A 211 -1.26 0.75 23.14
C TRP A 211 -0.09 1.16 24.06
N LYS A 212 0.25 2.45 24.14
CA LYS A 212 1.41 2.93 24.91
C LYS A 212 1.11 3.21 26.40
N ARG A 213 -0.12 3.61 26.75
CA ARG A 213 -0.48 3.98 28.14
C ARG A 213 -0.37 2.77 29.09
N ARG A 214 0.22 3.02 30.27
CA ARG A 214 0.37 2.13 31.43
C ARG A 214 -0.87 2.19 32.30
#